data_AF-A0A351WWB4-F1
#
_entry.id   AF-A0A351WWB4-F1
#
_cell.length_a   1.000
_cell.length_b   1.000
_cell.length_c   1.000
_cell.angle_alpha   90.00
_cell.angle_beta   90.00
_cell.angle_gamma   90.00
#
_symmetry.space_group_name_H-M   'P 1'
#
loop_
_entity.id
_entity.type
_entity.pdbx_description
1 polymer ?
#
loop_
_entity_poly.entity_id
_entity_poly.type
_entity_poly.pdbx_seq_one_letter_code
_entity_poly.pdbx_strand_id
1 'polypeptide(L)'
;MTASLSRTISILLIAILLGACSKSEAPAPAPRKAGFPEELTGEPLFAQRCLECHMVHGKGGRVGPDLSLVGGKRNRAFLEQVIREPSKVYPGTVMPPNDTLSTKQVDSLVDYLGSLK
;
A
#
# COMPACT_ATOMS: atom_id res chain seq x y z
N MET A 1 -71.26 -4.82 -18.04
CA MET A 1 -71.03 -4.99 -16.58
C MET A 1 -69.66 -5.64 -16.42
N THR A 2 -68.61 -4.87 -16.71
CA THR A 2 -67.63 -4.27 -15.77
C THR A 2 -66.59 -5.28 -15.26
N ALA A 3 -65.41 -5.18 -15.89
CA ALA A 3 -64.20 -5.93 -15.63
C ALA A 3 -63.65 -5.66 -14.22
N SER A 4 -63.22 -6.73 -13.53
CA SER A 4 -62.40 -6.67 -12.31
C SER A 4 -60.97 -7.03 -12.68
N LEU A 5 -60.23 -6.04 -13.18
CA LEU A 5 -58.82 -6.15 -13.52
C LEU A 5 -58.06 -5.00 -12.86
N SER A 6 -57.96 -5.03 -11.53
CA SER A 6 -57.13 -4.07 -10.80
C SER A 6 -56.90 -4.58 -9.39
N ARG A 7 -55.73 -5.18 -9.14
CA ARG A 7 -55.09 -5.24 -7.81
C ARG A 7 -53.72 -5.90 -7.75
N THR A 8 -53.20 -6.48 -8.83
CA THR A 8 -51.86 -7.10 -8.83
C THR A 8 -50.75 -6.21 -9.40
N ILE A 9 -51.08 -5.04 -9.98
CA ILE A 9 -50.12 -4.17 -10.69
C ILE A 9 -49.39 -3.17 -9.74
N SER A 10 -49.60 -3.24 -8.43
CA SER A 10 -48.97 -2.29 -7.48
C SER A 10 -47.74 -2.80 -6.70
N ILE A 11 -47.32 -4.07 -6.86
CA ILE A 11 -46.16 -4.59 -6.11
C ILE A 11 -44.86 -4.59 -6.94
N LEU A 12 -44.94 -4.39 -8.26
CA LEU A 12 -43.77 -4.49 -9.15
C LEU A 12 -43.00 -3.17 -9.36
N LEU A 13 -43.25 -2.11 -8.57
CA LEU A 13 -42.64 -0.78 -8.76
C LEU A 13 -41.75 -0.28 -7.61
N ILE A 14 -41.53 -1.05 -6.54
CA ILE A 14 -40.75 -0.59 -5.36
C ILE A 14 -39.33 -1.20 -5.29
N ALA A 15 -38.97 -2.17 -6.13
CA ALA A 15 -37.68 -2.87 -6.03
C ALA A 15 -36.53 -2.28 -6.88
N ILE A 16 -36.69 -1.10 -7.49
CA ILE A 16 -35.69 -0.53 -8.43
C ILE A 16 -34.85 0.61 -7.80
N LEU A 17 -35.13 1.04 -6.56
CA LEU A 17 -34.49 2.23 -5.96
C LEU A 17 -33.32 1.96 -4.98
N LEU A 18 -32.89 0.71 -4.77
CA LEU A 18 -31.75 0.43 -3.89
C LEU A 18 -30.55 -0.16 -4.66
N GLY A 19 -29.62 0.73 -5.03
CA GLY A 19 -28.20 0.44 -4.85
C GLY A 19 -27.44 -0.14 -6.04
N ALA A 20 -27.32 0.62 -7.14
CA ALA A 20 -26.15 0.50 -8.00
C ALA A 20 -25.05 1.44 -7.49
N CYS A 21 -24.27 1.01 -6.49
CA CYS A 21 -22.98 1.63 -6.22
C CYS A 21 -22.02 1.21 -7.34
N SER A 22 -21.86 2.07 -8.36
CA SER A 22 -20.78 1.92 -9.33
C SER A 22 -19.46 1.95 -8.59
N LYS A 23 -18.83 0.77 -8.41
CA LYS A 23 -17.39 0.71 -8.17
C LYS A 23 -16.72 1.37 -9.36
N SER A 24 -16.29 2.61 -9.18
CA SER A 24 -15.42 3.27 -10.15
C SER A 24 -14.09 2.53 -10.08
N GLU A 25 -13.90 1.59 -11.01
CA GLU A 25 -12.63 0.90 -11.16
C GLU A 25 -11.63 1.94 -11.68
N ALA A 26 -10.72 2.35 -10.80
CA ALA A 26 -9.67 3.30 -11.17
C ALA A 26 -8.86 2.71 -12.34
N PRO A 27 -8.44 3.54 -13.31
CA PRO A 27 -7.66 3.07 -14.44
C PRO A 27 -6.41 2.35 -13.93
N ALA A 28 -6.14 1.16 -14.50
CA ALA A 28 -4.97 0.38 -14.17
C ALA A 28 -3.71 1.24 -14.29
N PRO A 29 -2.80 1.21 -13.30
CA PRO A 29 -1.58 2.00 -13.36
C PRO A 29 -0.76 1.59 -14.59
N ALA A 30 -0.13 2.59 -15.23
CA ALA A 30 0.77 2.37 -16.37
C ALA A 30 1.84 1.31 -16.02
N PRO A 31 2.33 0.54 -17.02
CA PRO A 31 3.30 -0.52 -16.77
C PRO A 31 4.58 0.08 -16.17
N ARG A 32 4.80 -0.17 -14.87
CA ARG A 32 6.06 0.17 -14.20
C ARG A 32 7.18 -0.72 -14.73
N LYS A 33 8.41 -0.21 -14.73
CA LYS A 33 9.62 -1.05 -14.85
C LYS A 33 9.48 -2.20 -13.85
N ALA A 34 9.72 -3.44 -14.30
CA ALA A 34 9.41 -4.65 -13.54
C ALA A 34 9.85 -4.55 -12.06
N GLY A 35 8.86 -4.61 -11.17
CA GLY A 35 9.01 -4.53 -9.72
C GLY A 35 8.17 -5.63 -9.04
N PHE A 36 7.97 -5.52 -7.73
CA PHE A 36 7.11 -6.44 -6.98
C PHE A 36 5.63 -6.30 -7.39
N PRO A 37 4.79 -7.35 -7.20
CA PRO A 37 3.33 -7.22 -7.34
C PRO A 37 2.79 -6.05 -6.53
N GLU A 38 1.81 -5.31 -7.06
CA GLU A 38 1.32 -4.07 -6.45
C GLU A 38 0.61 -4.29 -5.10
N GLU A 39 0.18 -5.53 -4.86
CA GLU A 39 -0.45 -5.98 -3.63
C GLU A 39 0.58 -6.28 -2.53
N LEU A 40 1.83 -6.58 -2.90
CA LEU A 40 2.91 -6.81 -1.94
C LEU A 40 3.29 -5.47 -1.30
N THR A 41 2.87 -5.27 -0.05
CA THR A 41 2.95 -3.99 0.68
C THR A 41 3.33 -4.24 2.15
N GLY A 42 3.69 -3.17 2.87
CA GLY A 42 3.94 -3.20 4.32
C GLY A 42 5.06 -4.17 4.74
N GLU A 43 4.81 -4.92 5.82
CA GLU A 43 5.76 -5.91 6.37
C GLU A 43 6.15 -7.01 5.35
N PRO A 44 5.23 -7.64 4.59
CA PRO A 44 5.61 -8.59 3.55
C PRO A 44 6.58 -8.04 2.51
N LEU A 45 6.37 -6.80 2.05
CA LEU A 45 7.30 -6.16 1.11
C LEU A 45 8.66 -5.86 1.79
N PHE A 46 8.63 -5.39 3.04
CA PHE A 46 9.85 -5.18 3.83
C PHE A 46 10.66 -6.47 3.97
N ALA A 47 10.00 -7.60 4.25
CA ALA A 47 10.64 -8.90 4.37
C ALA A 47 11.36 -9.33 3.09
N GLN A 48 10.77 -9.05 1.92
CA GLN A 48 11.33 -9.45 0.62
C GLN A 48 12.46 -8.56 0.13
N ARG A 49 12.59 -7.33 0.67
CA ARG A 49 13.53 -6.36 0.09
C ARG A 49 14.44 -5.61 1.05
N CYS A 50 14.05 -5.48 2.29
CA CYS A 50 14.79 -4.69 3.28
C CYS A 50 15.43 -5.57 4.36
N LEU A 51 14.79 -6.68 4.69
CA LEU A 51 15.18 -7.57 5.79
C LEU A 51 16.52 -8.30 5.55
N GLU A 52 16.95 -8.45 4.29
CA GLU A 52 18.28 -9.01 3.97
C GLU A 52 19.42 -8.17 4.57
N CYS A 53 19.24 -6.85 4.62
CA CYS A 53 20.25 -5.92 5.12
C CYS A 53 19.93 -5.39 6.51
N HIS A 54 18.65 -5.14 6.80
CA HIS A 54 18.19 -4.52 8.05
C HIS A 54 17.63 -5.55 9.03
N MET A 55 17.74 -5.21 10.31
CA MET A 55 17.14 -5.96 11.40
C MET A 55 15.83 -5.33 11.88
N VAL A 56 14.89 -6.17 12.28
CA VAL A 56 13.71 -5.80 13.09
C VAL A 56 13.49 -6.89 14.15
N HIS A 57 13.45 -6.48 15.42
CA HIS A 57 13.25 -7.34 16.59
C HIS A 57 14.13 -8.61 16.60
N GLY A 58 15.42 -8.44 16.30
CA GLY A 58 16.39 -9.54 16.28
C GLY A 58 16.36 -10.41 15.02
N LYS A 59 15.52 -10.10 14.03
CA LYS A 59 15.42 -10.84 12.75
C LYS A 59 15.94 -10.00 11.59
N GLY A 60 16.64 -10.63 10.66
CA GLY A 60 17.15 -10.01 9.44
C GLY A 60 18.67 -9.82 9.43
N GLY A 61 19.13 -8.92 8.56
CA GLY A 61 20.54 -8.63 8.33
C GLY A 61 21.17 -7.66 9.32
N ARG A 62 22.50 -7.48 9.19
CA ARG A 62 23.30 -6.53 9.97
C ARG A 62 24.15 -5.59 9.10
N VAL A 63 23.83 -5.49 7.81
CA VAL A 63 24.51 -4.57 6.89
C VAL A 63 24.01 -3.15 7.13
N GLY A 64 22.70 -3.00 7.24
CA GLY A 64 22.04 -1.76 7.67
C GLY A 64 21.80 -1.75 9.18
N PRO A 65 21.43 -0.57 9.75
CA PRO A 65 21.05 -0.45 11.15
C PRO A 65 19.79 -1.25 11.49
N ASP A 66 19.65 -1.57 12.78
CA ASP A 66 18.42 -2.09 13.36
C ASP A 66 17.30 -1.03 13.31
N LEU A 67 16.17 -1.41 12.72
CA LEU A 67 15.00 -0.55 12.49
C LEU A 67 13.88 -0.79 13.50
N SER A 68 14.09 -1.64 14.52
CA SER A 68 13.08 -2.00 15.53
C SER A 68 12.36 -0.84 16.19
N LEU A 69 13.02 0.33 16.29
CA LEU A 69 12.49 1.53 16.96
C LEU A 69 12.51 2.75 16.03
N VAL A 70 12.54 2.55 14.71
CA VAL A 70 12.75 3.66 13.76
C VAL A 70 11.56 4.62 13.72
N GLY A 71 10.34 4.14 13.90
CA GLY A 71 9.11 4.94 13.94
C GLY A 71 9.02 5.87 15.15
N GLY A 72 9.78 5.60 16.22
CA GLY A 72 9.97 6.52 17.34
C GLY A 72 11.06 7.58 17.12
N LYS A 73 11.91 7.38 16.10
CA LYS A 73 13.13 8.20 15.86
C LYS A 73 13.03 9.07 14.61
N ARG A 74 12.22 8.68 13.62
CA ARG A 74 12.15 9.31 12.29
C ARG A 74 10.70 9.60 11.91
N ASN A 75 10.50 10.71 11.20
CA ASN A 75 9.19 11.09 10.68
C ASN A 75 8.93 10.48 9.29
N ARG A 76 7.69 10.59 8.81
CA ARG A 76 7.23 10.06 7.52
C ARG A 76 8.12 10.52 6.35
N ALA A 77 8.35 11.83 6.25
CA ALA A 77 9.10 12.43 5.15
C ALA A 77 10.55 11.92 5.09
N PHE A 78 11.20 11.76 6.25
CA PHE A 78 12.54 11.19 6.34
C PHE A 78 12.57 9.73 5.85
N LEU A 79 11.60 8.92 6.29
CA LEU A 79 11.52 7.51 5.92
C LEU A 79 11.30 7.36 4.40
N GLU A 80 10.39 8.15 3.84
CA GLU A 80 10.15 8.15 2.39
C GLU A 80 11.41 8.54 1.61
N GLN A 81 12.09 9.62 2.01
CA GLN A 81 13.28 10.10 1.32
C GLN A 81 14.42 9.08 1.35
N VAL A 82 14.65 8.44 2.50
CA VAL A 82 15.67 7.37 2.62
C VAL A 82 15.32 6.15 1.76
N ILE A 83 14.05 5.76 1.69
CA ILE A 83 13.63 4.61 0.87
C ILE A 83 13.85 4.91 -0.62
N ARG A 84 13.45 6.09 -1.09
CA ARG A 84 13.53 6.45 -2.51
C ARG A 84 14.96 6.77 -2.94
N GLU A 85 15.63 7.63 -2.18
CA GLU A 85 16.90 8.25 -2.54
C GLU A 85 17.91 8.18 -1.38
N PRO A 86 18.31 6.96 -0.96
CA PRO A 86 19.15 6.79 0.22
C PRO A 86 20.49 7.54 0.12
N SER A 87 21.07 7.65 -1.09
CA SER A 87 22.32 8.37 -1.33
C SER A 87 22.21 9.89 -1.16
N LYS A 88 20.99 10.46 -1.24
CA LYS A 88 20.75 11.88 -0.95
C LYS A 88 20.76 12.18 0.55
N VAL A 89 20.35 11.20 1.36
CA VAL A 89 20.35 11.31 2.82
C VAL A 89 21.70 10.90 3.41
N TYR A 90 22.29 9.83 2.85
CA TYR A 90 23.54 9.25 3.29
C TYR A 90 24.48 9.03 2.07
N PRO A 91 25.29 10.03 1.70
CA PRO A 91 26.25 9.89 0.60
C PRO A 91 27.19 8.70 0.80
N GLY A 92 27.38 7.89 -0.25
CA GLY A 92 28.21 6.69 -0.19
C GLY A 92 27.58 5.48 0.50
N THR A 93 26.30 5.54 0.87
CA THR A 93 25.58 4.38 1.41
C THR A 93 25.52 3.21 0.41
N VAL A 94 25.57 2.00 0.95
CA VAL A 94 25.34 0.76 0.20
C VAL A 94 23.86 0.43 0.03
N MET A 95 22.96 1.14 0.73
CA MET A 95 21.52 0.95 0.58
C MET A 95 21.11 1.32 -0.86
N PRO A 96 20.53 0.39 -1.63
CA PRO A 96 20.18 0.64 -3.02
C PRO A 96 18.98 1.59 -3.12
N PRO A 97 18.88 2.42 -4.18
CA PRO A 97 17.67 3.17 -4.47
C PRO A 97 16.52 2.22 -4.82
N ASN A 98 15.29 2.64 -4.51
CA ASN A 98 14.07 1.85 -4.76
C ASN A 98 13.19 2.50 -5.84
N ASP A 99 13.77 2.75 -7.02
CA ASP A 99 13.10 3.41 -8.16
C ASP A 99 12.04 2.53 -8.85
N THR A 100 12.02 1.23 -8.55
CA THR A 100 11.03 0.27 -9.05
C THR A 100 9.80 0.11 -8.17
N LEU A 101 9.83 0.62 -6.92
CA LEU A 101 8.68 0.57 -6.03
C LEU A 101 7.65 1.63 -6.41
N SER A 102 6.37 1.25 -6.39
CA SER A 102 5.27 2.18 -6.59
C SER A 102 5.12 3.15 -5.41
N THR A 103 4.41 4.26 -5.62
CA THR A 103 4.05 5.17 -4.51
C THR A 103 3.30 4.43 -3.41
N LYS A 104 2.33 3.57 -3.77
CA LYS A 104 1.59 2.74 -2.81
C LYS A 104 2.51 1.83 -1.99
N GLN A 105 3.47 1.20 -2.64
CA GLN A 105 4.44 0.33 -1.98
C GLN A 105 5.34 1.13 -1.02
N VAL A 106 5.88 2.27 -1.45
CA VAL A 106 6.69 3.14 -0.60
C VAL A 106 5.87 3.64 0.59
N ASP A 107 4.65 4.12 0.38
CA ASP A 107 3.77 4.59 1.45
C ASP A 107 3.52 3.49 2.48
N SER A 108 3.24 2.26 2.02
CA SER A 108 3.01 1.13 2.92
C SER A 108 4.25 0.74 3.74
N LEU A 109 5.45 0.87 3.15
CA LEU A 109 6.71 0.65 3.87
C LEU A 109 6.92 1.72 4.93
N VAL A 110 6.63 2.98 4.59
CA VAL A 110 6.73 4.10 5.54
C VAL A 110 5.75 3.93 6.69
N ASP A 111 4.51 3.48 6.43
CA ASP A 111 3.52 3.18 7.47
C ASP A 111 3.98 2.05 8.38
N TYR A 112 4.49 0.95 7.80
CA TYR A 112 5.05 -0.16 8.56
C TYR A 112 6.21 0.30 9.44
N LEU A 113 7.22 0.96 8.87
CA LEU A 113 8.38 1.47 9.62
C LEU A 113 7.98 2.50 10.69
N GLY A 114 6.97 3.34 10.40
CA GLY A 114 6.41 4.30 11.35
C GLY A 114 5.70 3.63 12.53
N SER A 115 5.25 2.38 12.38
CA SER A 115 4.64 1.59 13.46
C SER A 115 5.67 0.95 14.41
N LEU A 116 6.93 0.82 13.99
CA LEU A 116 8.03 0.26 14.79
C LEU A 116 8.49 1.27 15.86
N LYS A 117 7.98 1.14 17.10
CA LYS A 117 8.25 2.05 18.22
C LYS A 117 8.68 1.32 19.48
#